data_AF-A0A6B0WL81-F1
#
_entry.id   AF-A0A6B0WL81-F1
#
_cell.length_a   1.000
_cell.length_b   1.000
_cell.length_c   1.000
_cell.angle_alpha   90.00
_cell.angle_beta   90.00
_cell.angle_gamma   90.00
#
_symmetry.space_group_name_H-M   'P 1'
#
loop_
_entity.id
_entity.type
_entity.pdbx_description
1 polymer ?
#
loop_
_entity_poly.entity_id
_entity_poly.type
_entity_poly.pdbx_seq_one_letter_code
_entity_poly.pdbx_strand_id
1 'polypeptide(L)'
;MTLFETATELRVRLEAANAAQVGDDLMSRGLTLRGNIASAAKYLTAVESYRAGIGQSDATPLAAKEILEAVEGLREALAKSGPKALQHESAAALEGVLTAQIARVDRWVKSSWSKNIAVAQESLDRVESGDLHGSPADRTIAQSRALKIQLVRKTDPVRDRAALEAHLQVEGLSACLERVNELVGELQAAIAAIDAGRAEMASEVRAALKRAISVEGLPLRDVTPELLADLQSAGVVDDLVVRKL
;
A
#
# COMPACT_ATOMS: atom_id res chain seq x y z
N MET A 1 -27.89 6.93 -8.30
CA MET A 1 -27.03 7.02 -9.50
C MET A 1 -25.60 7.19 -9.03
N THR A 2 -24.68 6.33 -9.47
CA THR A 2 -23.26 6.34 -9.04
C THR A 2 -22.42 7.34 -9.83
N LEU A 3 -21.23 7.70 -9.33
CA LEU A 3 -20.31 8.58 -10.06
C LEU A 3 -19.74 7.92 -11.31
N PHE A 4 -19.60 6.59 -11.28
CA PHE A 4 -19.32 5.78 -12.45
C PHE A 4 -20.40 5.96 -13.54
N GLU A 5 -21.68 5.88 -13.17
CA GLU A 5 -22.81 6.09 -14.10
C GLU A 5 -22.79 7.50 -14.69
N THR A 6 -22.53 8.51 -13.86
CA THR A 6 -22.50 9.92 -14.26
C THR A 6 -21.35 10.22 -15.24
N ALA A 7 -20.15 9.72 -14.94
CA ALA A 7 -18.98 9.86 -15.82
C ALA A 7 -19.17 9.12 -17.16
N THR A 8 -19.83 7.96 -17.12
CA THR A 8 -20.13 7.18 -18.33
C THR A 8 -21.14 7.90 -19.23
N GLU A 9 -22.20 8.47 -18.66
CA GLU A 9 -23.18 9.24 -19.43
C GLU A 9 -22.53 10.46 -20.10
N LEU A 10 -21.67 11.18 -19.37
CA LEU A 10 -20.99 12.35 -19.91
C LEU A 10 -20.02 11.99 -21.05
N ARG A 11 -19.28 10.87 -20.93
CA ARG A 11 -18.41 10.35 -21.99
C ARG A 11 -19.18 10.16 -23.29
N VAL A 12 -20.35 9.54 -23.23
CA VAL A 12 -21.21 9.27 -24.40
C VAL A 12 -21.69 10.58 -25.04
N ARG A 13 -22.06 11.59 -24.23
CA ARG A 13 -22.46 12.90 -24.75
C ARG A 13 -21.32 13.67 -25.41
N LEU A 14 -20.11 13.60 -24.87
CA LEU A 14 -18.92 14.19 -25.50
C LEU A 14 -18.57 13.51 -26.82
N GLU A 15 -18.74 12.19 -26.91
CA GLU A 15 -18.57 11.45 -28.18
C GLU A 15 -19.55 11.92 -29.26
N ALA A 16 -20.82 12.10 -28.89
CA ALA A 16 -21.84 12.62 -29.80
C ALA A 16 -21.56 14.07 -30.24
N ALA A 17 -21.12 14.93 -29.31
CA ALA A 17 -20.79 16.32 -29.62
C ALA A 17 -19.56 16.45 -30.53
N ASN A 18 -18.53 15.62 -30.33
CA ASN A 18 -17.32 15.60 -31.16
C ASN A 18 -17.58 15.15 -32.59
N ALA A 19 -18.53 14.24 -32.80
CA ALA A 19 -18.90 13.78 -34.14
C ALA A 19 -19.69 14.82 -34.96
N ALA A 20 -20.30 15.81 -34.30
CA ALA A 20 -21.27 16.71 -34.94
C ALA A 20 -20.64 17.88 -35.72
N GLN A 21 -19.58 18.55 -35.23
CA GLN A 21 -18.87 19.60 -36.00
C GLN A 21 -17.69 20.23 -35.24
N VAL A 22 -16.43 20.07 -35.69
CA VAL A 22 -15.31 20.89 -35.15
C VAL A 22 -14.08 20.98 -36.07
N GLY A 23 -13.40 22.13 -36.06
CA GLY A 23 -11.98 22.28 -36.44
C GLY A 23 -11.00 21.77 -35.35
N ASP A 24 -9.74 21.55 -35.75
CA ASP A 24 -8.77 20.69 -35.04
C ASP A 24 -8.54 20.98 -33.52
N ASP A 25 -8.58 22.24 -33.06
CA ASP A 25 -8.31 22.60 -31.65
C ASP A 25 -9.40 22.09 -30.68
N LEU A 26 -10.69 22.36 -30.94
CA LEU A 26 -11.71 21.87 -30.01
C LEU A 26 -11.87 20.34 -30.10
N MET A 27 -11.50 19.74 -31.24
CA MET A 27 -11.47 18.29 -31.36
C MET A 27 -10.39 17.71 -30.43
N SER A 28 -9.19 18.28 -30.45
CA SER A 28 -8.10 17.89 -29.54
C SER A 28 -8.50 18.07 -28.06
N ARG A 29 -9.09 19.22 -27.69
CA ARG A 29 -9.56 19.48 -26.32
C ARG A 29 -10.66 18.51 -25.88
N GLY A 30 -11.63 18.24 -26.77
CA GLY A 30 -12.71 17.29 -26.50
C GLY A 30 -12.20 15.86 -26.32
N LEU A 31 -11.21 15.45 -27.11
CA LEU A 31 -10.54 14.15 -26.97
C LEU A 31 -9.78 14.05 -25.63
N THR A 32 -9.06 15.09 -25.24
CA THR A 32 -8.34 15.16 -23.96
C THR A 32 -9.30 15.07 -22.79
N LEU A 33 -10.34 15.90 -22.76
CA LEU A 33 -11.34 15.89 -21.69
C LEU A 33 -12.04 14.53 -21.57
N ARG A 34 -12.43 13.94 -22.71
CA ARG A 34 -12.98 12.58 -22.76
C ARG A 34 -12.00 11.56 -22.20
N GLY A 35 -10.72 11.66 -22.54
CA GLY A 35 -9.65 10.81 -22.02
C GLY A 35 -9.49 10.94 -20.51
N ASN A 36 -9.53 12.17 -19.99
CA ASN A 36 -9.44 12.46 -18.56
C ASN A 36 -10.62 11.85 -17.79
N ILE A 37 -11.86 12.04 -18.29
CA ILE A 37 -13.07 11.45 -17.71
C ILE A 37 -13.00 9.92 -17.73
N ALA A 38 -12.59 9.32 -18.85
CA ALA A 38 -12.48 7.87 -18.97
C ALA A 38 -11.43 7.28 -18.01
N SER A 39 -10.28 7.94 -17.87
CA SER A 39 -9.23 7.55 -16.93
C SER A 39 -9.69 7.68 -15.47
N ALA A 40 -10.37 8.78 -15.12
CA ALA A 40 -10.95 8.97 -13.79
C ALA A 40 -12.00 7.91 -13.48
N ALA A 41 -12.90 7.59 -14.41
CA ALA A 41 -13.90 6.54 -14.25
C ALA A 41 -13.25 5.16 -14.01
N LYS A 42 -12.26 4.77 -14.83
CA LYS A 42 -11.51 3.53 -14.65
C LYS A 42 -10.84 3.45 -13.27
N TYR A 43 -10.23 4.55 -12.84
CA TYR A 43 -9.59 4.61 -11.52
C TYR A 43 -10.61 4.45 -10.40
N LEU A 44 -11.73 5.17 -10.44
CA LEU A 44 -12.80 5.07 -9.43
C LEU A 44 -13.39 3.65 -9.36
N THR A 45 -13.60 2.98 -10.49
CA THR A 45 -14.04 1.56 -10.51
C THR A 45 -13.02 0.63 -9.85
N ALA A 46 -11.73 0.86 -10.09
CA ALA A 46 -10.68 0.07 -9.45
C ALA A 46 -10.62 0.33 -7.92
N VAL A 47 -10.86 1.57 -7.49
CA VAL A 47 -10.97 1.92 -6.07
C VAL A 47 -12.19 1.27 -5.41
N GLU A 48 -13.35 1.23 -6.09
CA GLU A 48 -14.54 0.53 -5.57
C GLU A 48 -14.29 -0.97 -5.41
N SER A 49 -13.59 -1.57 -6.37
CA SER A 49 -13.16 -2.98 -6.30
C SER A 49 -12.22 -3.22 -5.13
N TYR A 50 -11.27 -2.31 -4.90
CA TYR A 50 -10.38 -2.34 -3.75
C TYR A 50 -11.12 -2.20 -2.42
N ARG A 51 -12.04 -1.24 -2.32
CA ARG A 51 -12.88 -1.02 -1.14
C ARG A 51 -13.68 -2.27 -0.77
N ALA A 52 -14.27 -2.92 -1.77
CA ALA A 52 -14.98 -4.18 -1.58
C ALA A 52 -14.03 -5.29 -1.12
N GLY A 53 -12.85 -5.40 -1.73
CA GLY A 53 -11.85 -6.41 -1.37
C GLY A 53 -11.32 -6.29 0.07
N ILE A 54 -11.23 -5.08 0.61
CA ILE A 54 -10.82 -4.85 2.01
C ILE A 54 -11.99 -4.88 3.01
N GLY A 55 -13.21 -5.17 2.56
CA GLY A 55 -14.39 -5.29 3.42
C GLY A 55 -14.85 -3.97 4.07
N GLN A 56 -14.44 -2.80 3.56
CA GLN A 56 -14.87 -1.52 4.11
C GLN A 56 -16.25 -1.11 3.58
N SER A 57 -17.19 -0.93 4.50
CA SER A 57 -18.56 -0.48 4.19
C SER A 57 -18.68 1.02 3.99
N ASP A 58 -17.78 1.81 4.58
CA ASP A 58 -17.77 3.27 4.46
C ASP A 58 -17.65 3.71 3.01
N ALA A 59 -18.41 4.74 2.64
CA ALA A 59 -18.38 5.29 1.29
C ALA A 59 -17.03 5.97 1.01
N THR A 60 -16.54 5.83 -0.22
CA THR A 60 -15.37 6.56 -0.69
C THR A 60 -15.63 8.07 -0.52
N PRO A 61 -14.69 8.86 0.03
CA PRO A 61 -14.91 10.27 0.30
C PRO A 61 -14.94 11.07 -1.00
N LEU A 62 -16.11 11.22 -1.60
CA LEU A 62 -16.36 11.93 -2.84
C LEU A 62 -17.37 13.05 -2.59
N ALA A 63 -17.13 14.25 -3.13
CA ALA A 63 -18.14 15.30 -3.14
C ALA A 63 -19.06 15.10 -4.35
N ALA A 64 -20.02 14.18 -4.22
CA ALA A 64 -20.96 13.85 -5.29
C ALA A 64 -21.69 15.10 -5.83
N LYS A 65 -22.04 16.04 -4.96
CA LYS A 65 -22.70 17.30 -5.33
C LYS A 65 -21.83 18.15 -6.26
N GLU A 66 -20.56 18.38 -5.91
CA GLU A 66 -19.63 19.19 -6.72
C GLU A 66 -19.43 18.57 -8.12
N ILE A 67 -19.37 17.24 -8.18
CA ILE A 67 -19.22 16.52 -9.45
C ILE A 67 -20.48 16.67 -10.31
N LEU A 68 -21.67 16.48 -9.71
CA LEU A 68 -22.94 16.65 -10.42
C LEU A 68 -23.09 18.07 -10.96
N GLU A 69 -22.82 19.09 -10.14
CA GLU A 69 -22.88 20.50 -10.55
C GLU A 69 -21.92 20.80 -11.71
N ALA A 70 -20.69 20.28 -11.67
CA ALA A 70 -19.73 20.48 -12.76
C ALA A 70 -20.13 19.75 -14.05
N VAL A 71 -20.69 18.54 -13.94
CA VAL A 71 -21.20 17.76 -15.07
C VAL A 71 -22.40 18.45 -15.70
N GLU A 72 -23.35 18.92 -14.89
CA GLU A 72 -24.54 19.65 -15.36
C GLU A 72 -24.15 20.96 -16.03
N GLY A 73 -23.25 21.74 -15.42
CA GLY A 73 -22.75 22.99 -16.01
C GLY A 73 -22.07 22.77 -17.37
N LEU A 74 -21.31 21.69 -17.54
CA LEU A 74 -20.74 21.35 -18.85
C LEU A 74 -21.82 20.91 -19.85
N ARG A 75 -22.82 20.13 -19.42
CA ARG A 75 -23.93 19.68 -20.29
C ARG A 75 -24.75 20.85 -20.80
N GLU A 76 -25.05 21.82 -19.94
CA GLU A 76 -25.76 23.04 -20.32
C GLU A 76 -24.94 23.88 -21.30
N ALA A 77 -23.63 24.03 -21.06
CA ALA A 77 -22.74 24.73 -21.98
C ALA A 77 -22.67 24.04 -23.35
N LEU A 78 -22.57 22.71 -23.38
CA LEU A 78 -22.60 21.92 -24.63
C LEU A 78 -23.94 22.06 -25.36
N ALA A 79 -25.06 22.05 -24.64
CA ALA A 79 -26.38 22.22 -25.24
C ALA A 79 -26.57 23.63 -25.84
N LYS A 80 -26.05 24.66 -25.18
CA LYS A 80 -26.20 26.06 -25.60
C LYS A 80 -25.22 26.48 -26.70
N SER A 81 -23.97 26.03 -26.62
CA SER A 81 -22.87 26.54 -27.44
C SER A 81 -22.17 25.47 -28.28
N GLY A 82 -22.66 24.23 -28.23
CA GLY A 82 -22.07 23.11 -28.95
C GLY A 82 -20.61 22.88 -28.53
N PRO A 83 -19.75 22.41 -29.45
CA PRO A 83 -18.35 22.11 -29.14
C PRO A 83 -17.53 23.30 -28.64
N LYS A 84 -17.96 24.55 -28.88
CA LYS A 84 -17.30 25.74 -28.32
C LYS A 84 -17.30 25.74 -26.78
N ALA A 85 -18.23 25.03 -26.14
CA ALA A 85 -18.26 24.78 -24.68
C ALA A 85 -16.90 24.30 -24.13
N LEU A 86 -16.10 23.60 -24.93
CA LEU A 86 -14.79 23.08 -24.55
C LEU A 86 -13.69 24.16 -24.42
N GLN A 87 -13.97 25.39 -24.89
CA GLN A 87 -13.14 26.57 -24.67
C GLN A 87 -13.62 27.41 -23.48
N HIS A 88 -14.79 27.10 -22.90
CA HIS A 88 -15.36 27.85 -21.78
C HIS A 88 -14.90 27.32 -20.41
N GLU A 89 -15.10 28.14 -19.39
CA GLU A 89 -14.77 27.84 -17.99
C GLU A 89 -15.41 26.54 -17.46
N SER A 90 -16.53 26.10 -18.04
CA SER A 90 -17.23 24.88 -17.61
C SER A 90 -16.43 23.60 -17.84
N ALA A 91 -15.63 23.51 -18.91
CA ALA A 91 -14.73 22.38 -19.14
C ALA A 91 -13.57 22.37 -18.13
N ALA A 92 -12.97 23.54 -17.87
CA ALA A 92 -11.91 23.69 -16.88
C ALA A 92 -12.41 23.43 -15.45
N ALA A 93 -13.64 23.84 -15.12
CA ALA A 93 -14.27 23.58 -13.83
C ALA A 93 -14.45 22.06 -13.60
N LEU A 94 -14.90 21.32 -14.61
CA LEU A 94 -15.00 19.87 -14.51
C LEU A 94 -13.63 19.20 -14.31
N GLU A 95 -12.60 19.61 -15.05
CA GLU A 95 -11.24 19.08 -14.87
C GLU A 95 -10.68 19.38 -13.47
N GLY A 96 -10.94 20.58 -12.95
CA GLY A 96 -10.58 20.97 -11.59
C GLY A 96 -11.26 20.09 -10.54
N VAL A 97 -12.57 19.87 -10.68
CA VAL A 97 -13.33 18.97 -9.80
C VAL A 97 -12.79 17.54 -9.91
N LEU A 98 -12.62 16.98 -11.11
CA LEU A 98 -12.08 15.63 -11.28
C LEU A 98 -10.72 15.47 -10.60
N THR A 99 -9.81 16.42 -10.79
CA THR A 99 -8.48 16.42 -10.16
C THR A 99 -8.58 16.42 -8.63
N ALA A 100 -9.44 17.29 -8.07
CA ALA A 100 -9.65 17.38 -6.63
C ALA A 100 -10.21 16.08 -6.03
N GLN A 101 -11.17 15.46 -6.72
CA GLN A 101 -11.78 14.20 -6.27
C GLN A 101 -10.79 13.04 -6.35
N ILE A 102 -10.03 12.92 -7.45
CA ILE A 102 -8.97 11.90 -7.57
C ILE A 102 -7.94 12.06 -6.46
N ALA A 103 -7.49 13.28 -6.16
CA ALA A 103 -6.54 13.52 -5.07
C ALA A 103 -7.10 13.16 -3.68
N ARG A 104 -8.42 13.32 -3.47
CA ARG A 104 -9.10 12.93 -2.22
C ARG A 104 -9.18 11.41 -2.10
N VAL A 105 -9.52 10.74 -3.20
CA VAL A 105 -9.57 9.28 -3.26
C VAL A 105 -8.18 8.66 -3.10
N ASP A 106 -7.14 9.20 -3.74
CA ASP A 106 -5.75 8.74 -3.58
C ASP A 106 -5.34 8.76 -2.11
N ARG A 107 -5.66 9.84 -1.38
CA ARG A 107 -5.37 9.95 0.05
C ARG A 107 -6.09 8.89 0.87
N TRP A 108 -7.34 8.61 0.52
CA TRP A 108 -8.10 7.54 1.14
C TRP A 108 -7.47 6.16 0.87
N VAL A 109 -7.14 5.83 -0.38
CA VAL A 109 -6.49 4.56 -0.76
C VAL A 109 -5.18 4.37 0.00
N LYS A 110 -4.32 5.39 0.04
CA LYS A 110 -3.04 5.33 0.78
C LYS A 110 -3.26 5.11 2.27
N SER A 111 -4.26 5.78 2.85
CA SER A 111 -4.58 5.65 4.27
C SER A 111 -5.15 4.28 4.60
N SER A 112 -6.10 3.77 3.83
CA SER A 112 -6.70 2.45 4.06
C SER A 112 -5.67 1.33 3.83
N TRP A 113 -4.81 1.47 2.83
CA TRP A 113 -3.72 0.54 2.59
C TRP A 113 -2.74 0.48 3.75
N SER A 114 -2.30 1.64 4.23
CA SER A 114 -1.42 1.73 5.40
C SER A 114 -2.07 1.13 6.65
N LYS A 115 -3.38 1.32 6.84
CA LYS A 115 -4.13 0.74 7.97
C LYS A 115 -4.18 -0.78 7.90
N ASN A 116 -4.40 -1.37 6.73
CA ASN A 116 -4.42 -2.82 6.58
C ASN A 116 -3.07 -3.46 6.97
N ILE A 117 -1.96 -2.79 6.65
CA ILE A 117 -0.61 -3.27 6.97
C ILE A 117 -0.19 -2.92 8.41
N ALA A 118 -0.86 -1.97 9.07
CA ALA A 118 -0.50 -1.50 10.40
C ALA A 118 -0.50 -2.60 11.47
N VAL A 119 -1.26 -3.68 11.27
CA VAL A 119 -1.25 -4.87 12.15
C VAL A 119 0.15 -5.51 12.24
N ALA A 120 0.97 -5.36 11.22
CA ALA A 120 2.34 -5.85 11.19
C ALA A 120 3.37 -4.89 11.82
N GLN A 121 2.98 -3.66 12.20
CA GLN A 121 3.94 -2.61 12.55
C GLN A 121 4.84 -3.02 13.73
N GLU A 122 4.27 -3.57 14.80
CA GLU A 122 5.05 -4.04 15.95
C GLU A 122 6.07 -5.13 15.55
N SER A 123 5.65 -6.07 14.71
CA SER A 123 6.52 -7.13 14.18
C SER A 123 7.64 -6.57 13.30
N LEU A 124 7.34 -5.56 12.48
CA LEU A 124 8.32 -4.87 11.65
C LEU A 124 9.34 -4.12 12.51
N ASP A 125 8.89 -3.41 13.54
CA ASP A 125 9.75 -2.66 14.45
C ASP A 125 10.70 -3.59 15.21
N ARG A 126 10.22 -4.78 15.62
CA ARG A 126 11.07 -5.82 16.25
C ARG A 126 12.15 -6.36 15.31
N VAL A 127 11.86 -6.49 14.03
CA VAL A 127 12.86 -6.94 13.04
C VAL A 127 13.91 -5.85 12.80
N GLU A 128 13.48 -4.58 12.72
CA GLU A 128 14.35 -3.43 12.46
C GLU A 128 15.26 -3.12 13.66
N SER A 129 14.79 -3.31 14.89
CA SER A 129 15.60 -3.13 16.10
C SER A 129 16.72 -4.16 16.26
N GLY A 130 16.71 -5.24 15.46
CA GLY A 130 17.68 -6.32 15.56
C GLY A 130 17.50 -7.22 16.79
N ASP A 131 16.41 -7.05 17.56
CA ASP A 131 16.10 -7.89 18.73
C ASP A 131 15.44 -9.22 18.31
N LEU A 132 16.10 -9.92 17.38
CA LEU A 132 15.78 -11.27 16.96
C LEU A 132 17.06 -12.11 17.13
N HIS A 133 17.10 -12.89 18.21
CA HIS A 133 18.21 -13.76 18.59
C HIS A 133 17.67 -15.17 18.72
N GLY A 134 18.35 -16.14 18.13
CA GLY A 134 17.86 -17.51 18.02
C GLY A 134 18.12 -18.07 16.63
N SER A 135 17.29 -19.04 16.26
CA SER A 135 17.35 -19.80 15.00
C SER A 135 17.69 -18.90 13.79
N PRO A 136 18.85 -19.11 13.14
CA PRO A 136 19.22 -18.36 11.93
C PRO A 136 18.19 -18.49 10.80
N ALA A 137 17.51 -19.63 10.72
CA ALA A 137 16.47 -19.88 9.73
C ALA A 137 15.25 -18.97 9.97
N ASP A 138 14.75 -18.90 11.20
CA ASP A 138 13.57 -18.09 11.52
C ASP A 138 13.87 -16.59 11.41
N ARG A 139 15.09 -16.17 11.76
CA ARG A 139 15.56 -14.78 11.55
C ARG A 139 15.59 -14.42 10.07
N THR A 140 16.11 -15.30 9.24
CA THR A 140 16.14 -15.09 7.77
C THR A 140 14.72 -14.98 7.21
N ILE A 141 13.79 -15.82 7.69
CA ILE A 141 12.37 -15.75 7.31
C ILE A 141 11.78 -14.40 7.75
N ALA A 142 11.90 -14.04 9.03
CA ALA A 142 11.36 -12.80 9.57
C ALA A 142 11.90 -11.56 8.82
N GLN A 143 13.21 -11.49 8.56
CA GLN A 143 13.83 -10.41 7.79
C GLN A 143 13.32 -10.37 6.34
N SER A 144 13.26 -11.52 5.66
CA SER A 144 12.75 -11.61 4.29
C SER A 144 11.30 -11.13 4.19
N ARG A 145 10.45 -11.53 5.15
CA ARG A 145 9.04 -11.12 5.20
C ARG A 145 8.88 -9.65 5.53
N ALA A 146 9.63 -9.14 6.50
CA ALA A 146 9.62 -7.72 6.84
C ALA A 146 10.01 -6.84 5.64
N LEU A 147 11.07 -7.19 4.92
CA LEU A 147 11.49 -6.48 3.71
C LEU A 147 10.40 -6.48 2.64
N LYS A 148 9.75 -7.63 2.42
CA LYS A 148 8.67 -7.75 1.43
C LYS A 148 7.44 -6.93 1.82
N ILE A 149 7.05 -6.93 3.10
CA ILE A 149 5.95 -6.11 3.62
C ILE A 149 6.29 -4.61 3.50
N GLN A 150 7.51 -4.19 3.85
CA GLN A 150 7.93 -2.80 3.72
C GLN A 150 7.92 -2.30 2.28
N LEU A 151 8.32 -3.15 1.32
CA LEU A 151 8.25 -2.85 -0.11
C LEU A 151 6.79 -2.64 -0.54
N VAL A 152 5.93 -3.61 -0.22
CA VAL A 152 4.52 -3.63 -0.61
C VAL A 152 3.72 -2.48 0.03
N ARG A 153 4.07 -2.08 1.26
CA ARG A 153 3.48 -0.92 1.95
C ARG A 153 3.64 0.39 1.18
N LYS A 154 4.71 0.52 0.39
CA LYS A 154 4.99 1.74 -0.40
C LYS A 154 4.34 1.72 -1.78
N THR A 155 3.79 0.59 -2.21
CA THR A 155 3.14 0.42 -3.51
C THR A 155 1.65 0.72 -3.42
N ASP A 156 1.13 1.58 -4.29
CA ASP A 156 -0.31 1.88 -4.35
C ASP A 156 -1.07 0.66 -4.89
N PRO A 157 -2.03 0.08 -4.14
CA PRO A 157 -2.70 -1.16 -4.55
C PRO A 157 -3.63 -0.98 -5.75
N VAL A 158 -3.91 0.25 -6.16
CA VAL A 158 -4.79 0.57 -7.29
C VAL A 158 -4.00 1.10 -8.48
N ARG A 159 -3.15 2.13 -8.29
CA ARG A 159 -2.37 2.73 -9.39
C ARG A 159 -1.22 1.83 -9.82
N ASP A 160 -0.53 1.25 -8.86
CA ASP A 160 0.69 0.48 -9.09
C ASP A 160 0.40 -1.02 -8.96
N ARG A 161 -0.84 -1.44 -9.28
CA ARG A 161 -1.30 -2.83 -9.10
C ARG A 161 -0.40 -3.85 -9.79
N ALA A 162 0.06 -3.57 -11.00
CA ALA A 162 0.96 -4.48 -11.72
C ALA A 162 2.31 -4.64 -11.01
N ALA A 163 2.84 -3.57 -10.40
CA ALA A 163 4.06 -3.64 -9.61
C ALA A 163 3.82 -4.40 -8.30
N LEU A 164 2.66 -4.20 -7.66
CA LEU A 164 2.24 -4.94 -6.48
C LEU A 164 2.14 -6.46 -6.76
N GLU A 165 1.45 -6.83 -7.85
CA GLU A 165 1.32 -8.20 -8.35
C GLU A 165 2.71 -8.84 -8.60
N ALA A 166 3.61 -8.11 -9.26
CA ALA A 166 4.98 -8.57 -9.51
C ALA A 166 5.80 -8.78 -8.22
N HIS A 167 5.71 -7.84 -7.27
CA HIS A 167 6.38 -7.98 -5.98
C HIS A 167 5.84 -9.15 -5.17
N LEU A 168 4.52 -9.37 -5.19
CA LEU A 168 3.86 -10.44 -4.45
C LEU A 168 3.93 -11.79 -5.17
N GLN A 169 4.21 -11.80 -6.48
CA GLN A 169 4.20 -12.98 -7.36
C GLN A 169 2.81 -13.64 -7.43
N VAL A 170 1.76 -12.81 -7.47
CA VAL A 170 0.36 -13.24 -7.57
C VAL A 170 -0.37 -12.31 -8.54
N GLU A 171 -1.46 -12.79 -9.12
CA GLU A 171 -2.27 -12.00 -10.06
C GLU A 171 -3.62 -11.64 -9.45
N GLY A 172 -4.03 -10.38 -9.63
CA GLY A 172 -5.31 -9.88 -9.17
C GLY A 172 -5.30 -9.35 -7.75
N LEU A 173 -6.24 -8.44 -7.49
CA LEU A 173 -6.30 -7.69 -6.24
C LEU A 173 -6.62 -8.56 -5.02
N SER A 174 -7.54 -9.52 -5.13
CA SER A 174 -7.87 -10.43 -4.02
C SER A 174 -6.64 -11.22 -3.59
N ALA A 175 -5.93 -11.83 -4.55
CA ALA A 175 -4.72 -12.59 -4.29
C ALA A 175 -3.62 -11.70 -3.69
N CYS A 176 -3.51 -10.43 -4.12
CA CYS A 176 -2.59 -9.49 -3.50
C CYS A 176 -2.93 -9.23 -2.02
N LEU A 177 -4.20 -9.00 -1.70
CA LEU A 177 -4.65 -8.75 -0.33
C LEU A 177 -4.43 -9.99 0.56
N GLU A 178 -4.81 -11.17 0.08
CA GLU A 178 -4.59 -12.45 0.75
C GLU A 178 -3.10 -12.69 0.99
N ARG A 179 -2.26 -12.49 -0.04
CA ARG A 179 -0.82 -12.70 0.08
C ARG A 179 -0.17 -11.75 1.07
N VAL A 180 -0.62 -10.50 1.17
CA VAL A 180 -0.15 -9.58 2.20
C VAL A 180 -0.50 -10.09 3.59
N ASN A 181 -1.74 -10.55 3.81
CA ASN A 181 -2.15 -11.12 5.10
C ASN A 181 -1.32 -12.37 5.45
N GLU A 182 -1.05 -13.24 4.48
CA GLU A 182 -0.16 -14.39 4.66
C GLU A 182 1.26 -13.96 5.05
N LEU A 183 1.84 -12.96 4.38
CA LEU A 183 3.17 -12.45 4.72
C LEU A 183 3.22 -11.91 6.16
N VAL A 184 2.16 -11.24 6.62
CA VAL A 184 2.03 -10.78 8.00
C VAL A 184 1.96 -11.96 8.97
N GLY A 185 1.15 -12.97 8.66
CA GLY A 185 1.05 -14.19 9.47
C GLY A 185 2.37 -14.98 9.53
N GLU A 186 3.06 -15.12 8.39
CA GLU A 186 4.38 -15.76 8.30
C GLU A 186 5.43 -14.99 9.12
N LEU A 187 5.41 -13.66 9.11
CA LEU A 187 6.29 -12.83 9.94
C LEU A 187 6.01 -13.05 11.43
N GLN A 188 4.75 -12.99 11.83
CA GLN A 188 4.34 -13.18 13.22
C GLN A 188 4.69 -14.59 13.72
N ALA A 189 4.48 -15.61 12.89
CA ALA A 189 4.83 -17.00 13.21
C ALA A 189 6.34 -17.19 13.38
N ALA A 190 7.16 -16.59 12.50
CA ALA A 190 8.62 -16.65 12.63
C ALA A 190 9.11 -15.97 13.92
N ILE A 191 8.55 -14.81 14.27
CA ILE A 191 8.87 -14.13 15.53
C ILE A 191 8.45 -14.98 16.74
N ALA A 192 7.26 -15.57 16.71
CA ALA A 192 6.78 -16.44 17.79
C ALA A 192 7.67 -17.69 17.95
N ALA A 193 8.17 -18.27 16.86
CA ALA A 193 9.11 -19.39 16.89
C ALA A 193 10.45 -18.98 17.53
N ILE A 194 10.95 -17.79 17.22
CA ILE A 194 12.15 -17.21 17.85
C ILE A 194 11.93 -17.04 19.36
N ASP A 195 10.78 -16.48 19.76
CA ASP A 195 10.45 -16.27 21.17
C ASP A 195 10.30 -17.59 21.94
N ALA A 196 9.69 -18.61 21.33
CA ALA A 196 9.58 -19.95 21.91
C ALA A 196 10.96 -20.60 22.07
N GLY A 197 11.80 -20.55 21.02
CA GLY A 197 13.18 -21.05 21.08
C GLY A 197 14.00 -20.35 22.16
N ARG A 198 13.86 -19.02 22.31
CA ARG A 198 14.48 -18.27 23.42
C ARG A 198 14.00 -18.75 24.78
N ALA A 199 12.71 -19.07 24.94
CA ALA A 199 12.16 -19.52 26.22
C ALA A 199 12.69 -20.89 26.65
N GLU A 200 13.01 -21.76 25.69
CA GLU A 200 13.59 -23.10 25.92
C GLU A 200 15.10 -23.05 26.26
N MET A 201 15.78 -21.95 25.95
CA MET A 201 17.20 -21.78 26.25
C MET A 201 17.49 -21.75 27.76
N ALA A 202 18.64 -22.32 28.12
CA ALA A 202 19.22 -22.22 29.46
C ALA A 202 19.28 -20.75 29.92
N SER A 203 19.10 -20.53 31.23
CA SER A 203 19.00 -19.18 31.80
C SER A 203 20.29 -18.38 31.62
N GLU A 204 21.42 -19.09 31.59
CA GLU A 204 22.79 -18.64 31.40
C GLU A 204 23.00 -18.11 29.97
N VAL A 205 22.51 -18.86 28.96
CA VAL A 205 22.53 -18.45 27.54
C VAL A 205 21.69 -17.19 27.33
N ARG A 206 20.48 -17.14 27.90
CA ARG A 206 19.62 -15.94 27.84
C ARG A 206 20.27 -14.72 28.50
N ALA A 207 20.90 -14.90 29.65
CA ALA A 207 21.59 -13.84 30.36
C ALA A 207 22.81 -13.32 29.57
N ALA A 208 23.56 -14.22 28.93
CA ALA A 208 24.69 -13.86 28.08
C ALA A 208 24.25 -13.06 26.84
N LEU A 209 23.18 -13.50 26.15
CA LEU A 209 22.61 -12.77 25.01
C LEU A 209 22.12 -11.37 25.43
N LYS A 210 21.41 -11.27 26.55
CA LYS A 210 20.93 -9.97 27.06
C LYS A 210 22.09 -9.00 27.38
N ARG A 211 23.20 -9.50 27.92
CA ARG A 211 24.40 -8.68 28.19
C ARG A 211 25.15 -8.30 26.92
N ALA A 212 25.23 -9.20 25.94
CA ALA A 212 25.87 -8.92 24.65
C ALA A 212 25.23 -7.73 23.91
N ILE A 213 23.92 -7.51 24.08
CA ILE A 213 23.15 -6.41 23.49
C ILE A 213 23.28 -5.10 24.30
N SER A 214 23.67 -5.19 25.57
CA SER A 214 23.79 -4.02 26.42
C SER A 214 24.93 -3.10 25.96
N VAL A 215 24.88 -1.83 26.38
CA VAL A 215 25.92 -0.84 26.07
C VAL A 215 27.31 -1.31 26.55
N GLU A 216 27.35 -2.07 27.64
CA GLU A 216 28.56 -2.64 28.23
C GLU A 216 29.08 -3.86 27.45
N GLY A 217 28.23 -4.53 26.66
CA GLY A 217 28.55 -5.77 25.95
C GLY A 217 28.82 -6.96 26.89
N LEU A 218 29.09 -8.14 26.31
CA LEU A 218 29.51 -9.31 27.10
C LEU A 218 31.04 -9.24 27.34
N PRO A 219 31.52 -9.18 28.60
CA PRO A 219 32.95 -9.18 28.88
C PRO A 219 33.59 -10.51 28.47
N LEU A 220 34.76 -10.48 27.81
CA LEU A 220 35.47 -11.70 27.39
C LEU A 220 35.77 -12.65 28.57
N ARG A 221 36.01 -12.10 29.76
CA ARG A 221 36.25 -12.89 30.99
C ARG A 221 35.05 -13.73 31.44
N ASP A 222 33.84 -13.35 31.03
CA ASP A 222 32.60 -14.06 31.37
C ASP A 222 32.25 -15.12 30.30
N VAL A 223 33.04 -15.22 29.22
CA VAL A 223 32.88 -16.22 28.16
C VAL A 223 33.66 -17.48 28.56
N THR A 224 32.98 -18.40 29.24
CA THR A 224 33.56 -19.70 29.59
C THR A 224 33.42 -20.71 28.44
N PRO A 225 34.24 -21.78 28.40
CA PRO A 225 34.10 -22.86 27.41
C PRO A 225 32.71 -23.52 27.45
N GLU A 226 32.13 -23.67 28.63
CA GLU A 226 30.77 -24.23 28.82
C GLU A 226 29.72 -23.30 28.22
N LEU A 227 29.82 -22.00 28.49
CA LEU A 227 28.91 -21.01 27.92
C LEU A 227 29.00 -20.98 26.39
N LEU A 228 30.21 -21.06 25.82
CA LEU A 228 30.40 -21.15 24.36
C LEU A 228 29.79 -22.42 23.76
N ALA A 229 29.95 -23.57 24.42
CA ALA A 229 29.33 -24.82 23.98
C ALA A 229 27.79 -24.72 23.99
N ASP A 230 27.22 -24.13 25.04
CA ASP A 230 25.77 -23.92 25.16
C ASP A 230 25.25 -22.95 24.08
N LEU A 231 25.95 -21.84 23.85
CA LEU A 231 25.64 -20.87 22.78
C LEU A 231 25.74 -21.51 21.38
N GLN A 232 26.70 -22.40 21.17
CA GLN A 232 26.88 -23.14 19.91
C GLN A 232 25.77 -24.16 19.71
N SER A 233 25.38 -24.89 20.76
CA SER A 233 24.24 -25.81 20.73
C SER A 233 22.92 -25.10 20.42
N ALA A 234 22.78 -23.86 20.92
CA ALA A 234 21.62 -23.01 20.71
C ALA A 234 21.64 -22.26 19.36
N GLY A 235 22.74 -22.35 18.59
CA GLY A 235 22.87 -21.73 17.26
C GLY A 235 22.94 -20.19 17.29
N VAL A 236 23.39 -19.61 18.40
CA VAL A 236 23.39 -18.15 18.65
C VAL A 236 24.79 -17.56 18.85
N VAL A 237 25.84 -18.30 18.49
CA VAL A 237 27.24 -17.83 18.63
C VAL A 237 27.49 -16.56 17.83
N ASP A 238 26.91 -16.47 16.63
CA ASP A 238 27.05 -15.30 15.75
C ASP A 238 26.34 -14.04 16.28
N ASP A 239 25.50 -14.20 17.31
CA ASP A 239 24.74 -13.10 17.93
C ASP A 239 25.51 -12.43 19.07
N LEU A 240 26.73 -12.91 19.37
CA LEU A 240 27.54 -12.40 20.46
C LEU A 240 28.45 -11.25 20.02
N VAL A 241 28.20 -10.08 20.59
CA VAL A 241 29.17 -8.98 20.56
C VAL A 241 30.01 -9.04 21.85
N VAL A 242 31.22 -9.61 21.73
CA VAL A 242 32.17 -9.70 22.83
C VAL A 242 33.04 -8.44 22.87
N ARG A 243 33.13 -7.80 24.03
CA ARG A 243 33.99 -6.61 24.22
C ARG A 243 35.22 -6.96 25.05
N LYS A 244 36.39 -6.47 24.61
CA LYS A 244 37.59 -6.39 25.45
C LYS A 244 37.39 -5.21 26.41
N LEU A 245 36.93 -5.51 27.62
CA LEU A 245 36.95 -4.60 28.77
C LEU A 245 38.12 -4.97 29.66
#